data_AF-A0A8T6FJV6-F1
#
_entry.id   AF-A0A8T6FJV6-F1
#
_cell.length_a   1.000
_cell.length_b   1.000
_cell.length_c   1.000
_cell.angle_alpha   90.00
_cell.angle_beta   90.00
_cell.angle_gamma   90.00
#
_symmetry.space_group_name_H-M   'P 1'
#
loop_
_entity.id
_entity.type
_entity.pdbx_description
1 polymer ?
#
loop_
_entity_poly.entity_id
_entity_poly.type
_entity_poly.pdbx_seq_one_letter_code
_entity_poly.pdbx_strand_id
1 'polypeptide(L)'
;MVSGKTVEDALALIEQAWRRRYEAFQASGASEKEIGLVLMRVRRELEEAVAICRELDAKRELSVALGKLGHVEHDAAARSAIYQEAVAVARECGDPMQLAHAVRHLGDVARHAGETAVAERCYEEALGLYRSEAAPPVLDFANTLRPMAILKADTGELEEARELWRKAAELYGAVGVEQGVEEAERWLVRLTGSDGGKASAPPRAQPR
;
A
#
# COMPACT_ATOMS: atom_id res chain seq x y z
N MET A 1 23.12 25.53 10.31
CA MET A 1 24.15 24.55 9.92
C MET A 1 23.43 23.49 9.14
N VAL A 2 23.76 23.31 7.86
CA VAL A 2 23.29 22.14 7.09
C VAL A 2 23.82 20.92 7.82
N SER A 3 22.98 19.92 8.07
CA SER A 3 23.24 18.77 8.96
C SER A 3 24.48 17.93 8.61
N GLY A 4 25.26 18.28 7.57
CA GLY A 4 26.37 17.49 7.05
C GLY A 4 25.92 16.16 6.41
N LYS A 5 24.61 15.89 6.40
CA LYS A 5 23.99 14.68 5.89
C LYS A 5 23.76 14.76 4.40
N THR A 6 23.81 13.63 3.73
CA THR A 6 23.64 13.51 2.27
C THR A 6 22.39 12.71 1.90
N VAL A 7 22.09 12.65 0.59
CA VAL A 7 21.00 11.81 0.08
C VAL A 7 21.30 10.33 0.34
N GLU A 8 22.57 9.93 0.28
CA GLU A 8 23.02 8.57 0.61
C GLU A 8 22.72 8.20 2.06
N ASP A 9 22.84 9.14 3.01
CA ASP A 9 22.46 8.91 4.41
C ASP A 9 20.96 8.63 4.53
N ALA A 10 20.11 9.38 3.81
CA ALA A 10 18.67 9.15 3.80
C ALA A 10 18.32 7.78 3.18
N LEU A 11 18.95 7.43 2.05
CA LEU A 11 18.77 6.13 1.40
C LEU A 11 19.22 4.97 2.30
N ALA A 12 20.34 5.12 3.01
CA ALA A 12 20.83 4.14 3.95
C ALA A 12 19.85 3.92 5.11
N LEU A 13 19.28 4.99 5.67
CA LEU A 13 18.22 4.90 6.68
C LEU A 13 16.99 4.16 6.16
N ILE A 14 16.52 4.52 4.96
CA ILE A 14 15.39 3.87 4.30
C ILE A 14 15.62 2.37 4.13
N GLU A 15 16.79 1.98 3.61
CA GLU A 15 17.14 0.59 3.36
C GLU A 15 17.24 -0.20 4.67
N GLN A 16 17.94 0.32 5.66
CA GLN A 16 18.12 -0.33 6.97
C GLN A 16 16.79 -0.49 7.70
N ALA A 17 15.94 0.53 7.68
CA ALA A 17 14.62 0.48 8.28
C ALA A 17 13.77 -0.61 7.61
N TRP A 18 13.79 -0.69 6.27
CA TRP A 18 12.99 -1.66 5.55
C TRP A 18 13.50 -3.09 5.69
N ARG A 19 14.82 -3.28 5.71
CA ARG A 19 15.46 -4.56 6.00
C ARG A 19 15.08 -5.04 7.39
N ARG A 20 15.19 -4.18 8.41
CA ARG A 20 14.83 -4.55 9.79
C ARG A 20 13.36 -4.91 9.93
N ARG A 21 12.48 -4.18 9.25
CA ARG A 21 11.06 -4.53 9.18
C ARG A 21 10.90 -5.95 8.60
N TYR A 22 11.53 -6.22 7.46
CA TYR A 22 11.44 -7.52 6.80
C TYR A 22 11.94 -8.65 7.68
N GLU A 23 13.11 -8.50 8.29
CA GLU A 23 13.70 -9.48 9.21
C GLU A 23 12.78 -9.77 10.40
N ALA A 24 12.15 -8.75 10.99
CA ALA A 24 11.23 -8.93 12.11
C ALA A 24 9.96 -9.72 11.73
N PHE A 25 9.43 -9.52 10.52
CA PHE A 25 8.26 -10.29 10.05
C PHE A 25 8.60 -11.70 9.57
N GLN A 26 9.86 -11.97 9.23
CA GLN A 26 10.35 -13.31 8.85
C GLN A 26 10.87 -14.11 10.06
N ALA A 27 11.17 -13.44 11.17
CA ALA A 27 11.66 -14.09 12.38
C ALA A 27 10.57 -15.00 12.98
N SER A 28 10.78 -16.31 12.85
CA SER A 28 9.94 -17.32 13.52
C SER A 28 9.97 -17.11 15.03
N GLY A 29 8.80 -16.92 15.64
CA GLY A 29 8.66 -16.78 17.09
C GLY A 29 8.80 -15.36 17.65
N ALA A 30 8.92 -14.33 16.81
CA ALA A 30 8.86 -12.94 17.29
C ALA A 30 7.49 -12.63 17.91
N SER A 31 7.50 -12.11 19.13
CA SER A 31 6.30 -11.64 19.80
C SER A 31 5.79 -10.33 19.20
N GLU A 32 4.50 -10.08 19.33
CA GLU A 32 3.86 -8.83 18.92
C GLU A 32 4.54 -7.59 19.54
N LYS A 33 4.97 -7.70 20.80
CA LYS A 33 5.73 -6.65 21.49
C LYS A 33 7.08 -6.37 20.81
N GLU A 34 7.81 -7.40 20.39
CA GLU A 34 9.08 -7.25 19.69
C GLU A 34 8.88 -6.62 18.31
N ILE A 35 7.86 -7.06 17.58
CA ILE A 35 7.49 -6.45 16.29
C ILE A 35 7.13 -4.97 16.49
N GLY A 36 6.34 -4.63 17.52
CA GLY A 36 6.00 -3.25 17.85
C GLY A 36 7.21 -2.37 18.12
N LEU A 37 8.19 -2.86 18.90
CA LEU A 37 9.44 -2.13 19.16
C LEU A 37 10.27 -1.93 17.88
N VAL A 38 10.32 -2.93 17.01
CA VAL A 38 10.99 -2.79 15.71
C VAL A 38 10.28 -1.73 14.86
N LEU A 39 8.95 -1.77 14.78
CA LEU A 39 8.18 -0.80 13.98
C LEU A 39 8.33 0.63 14.51
N MET A 40 8.38 0.84 15.83
CA MET A 40 8.69 2.15 16.42
C MET A 40 10.06 2.67 15.98
N ARG A 41 11.08 1.80 15.92
CA ARG A 41 12.41 2.16 15.44
C ARG A 41 12.41 2.45 13.94
N VAL A 42 11.76 1.61 13.14
CA VAL A 42 11.61 1.79 11.69
C VAL A 42 10.94 3.13 11.37
N ARG A 43 9.88 3.47 12.09
CA ARG A 43 9.20 4.76 11.95
C ARG A 43 10.14 5.93 12.20
N ARG A 44 10.89 5.92 13.30
CA ARG A 44 11.86 6.98 13.63
C ARG A 44 12.94 7.15 12.55
N GLU A 45 13.48 6.05 12.03
CA GLU A 45 14.50 6.12 10.98
C GLU A 45 13.93 6.66 9.66
N LEU A 46 12.67 6.34 9.35
CA LEU A 46 11.98 6.89 8.18
C LEU A 46 11.62 8.37 8.36
N GLU A 47 11.23 8.81 9.57
CA GLU A 47 11.04 10.23 9.90
C GLU A 47 12.35 11.03 9.71
N GLU A 48 13.48 10.46 10.13
CA GLU A 48 14.79 11.06 9.94
C GLU A 48 15.17 11.14 8.44
N ALA A 49 14.94 10.07 7.68
CA ALA A 49 15.15 10.08 6.23
C ALA A 49 14.28 11.14 5.52
N VAL A 50 12.99 11.25 5.89
CA VAL A 50 12.09 12.30 5.39
C VAL A 50 12.64 13.69 5.70
N ALA A 51 13.14 13.93 6.92
CA ALA A 51 13.72 15.22 7.29
C ALA A 51 14.96 15.57 6.45
N ILE A 52 15.85 14.60 6.22
CA ILE A 52 17.04 14.79 5.37
C ILE A 52 16.63 15.09 3.92
N CYS A 53 15.71 14.30 3.35
CA CYS A 53 15.25 14.52 1.98
C CYS A 53 14.60 15.89 1.80
N ARG A 54 13.86 16.39 2.80
CA ARG A 54 13.30 17.75 2.79
C ARG A 54 14.38 18.83 2.85
N GLU A 55 15.39 18.66 3.71
CA GLU A 55 16.51 19.62 3.82
C GLU A 55 17.30 19.74 2.52
N LEU A 56 17.44 18.63 1.80
CA LEU A 56 18.20 18.53 0.55
C LEU A 56 17.38 18.76 -0.73
N ASP A 57 16.06 19.00 -0.61
CA ASP A 57 15.10 19.04 -1.73
C ASP A 57 15.19 17.78 -2.64
N ALA A 58 15.48 16.63 -2.03
CA ALA A 58 15.61 15.34 -2.70
C ALA A 58 14.23 14.69 -2.89
N LYS A 59 13.45 15.23 -3.85
CA LYS A 59 12.02 14.90 -4.01
C LYS A 59 11.75 13.42 -4.31
N ARG A 60 12.58 12.78 -5.13
CA ARG A 60 12.41 11.35 -5.48
C ARG A 60 12.53 10.49 -4.22
N GLU A 61 13.58 10.71 -3.44
CA GLU A 61 13.87 9.98 -2.21
C GLU A 61 12.86 10.33 -1.11
N LEU A 62 12.39 11.58 -1.06
CA LEU A 62 11.30 12.00 -0.18
C LEU A 62 10.02 11.20 -0.45
N SER A 63 9.64 11.02 -1.72
CA SER A 63 8.46 10.20 -2.08
C SER A 63 8.59 8.76 -1.60
N VAL A 64 9.77 8.15 -1.80
CA VAL A 64 10.07 6.78 -1.31
C VAL A 64 9.96 6.71 0.21
N ALA A 65 10.58 7.67 0.92
CA ALA A 65 10.60 7.71 2.39
C ALA A 65 9.19 7.88 2.96
N LEU A 66 8.39 8.80 2.41
CA LEU A 66 7.00 9.02 2.82
C LEU A 66 6.14 7.77 2.57
N GLY A 67 6.29 7.11 1.41
CA GLY A 67 5.55 5.88 1.11
C GLY A 67 5.84 4.76 2.12
N LYS A 68 7.10 4.62 2.54
CA LYS A 68 7.48 3.65 3.58
C LYS A 68 7.02 4.07 4.97
N LEU A 69 7.09 5.37 5.29
CA LEU A 69 6.63 5.90 6.58
C LEU A 69 5.12 5.70 6.75
N GLY A 70 4.33 6.03 5.73
CA GLY A 70 2.88 5.81 5.73
C GLY A 70 2.49 4.34 5.89
N HIS A 71 3.35 3.41 5.45
CA HIS A 71 3.09 1.99 5.59
C HIS A 71 3.26 1.46 7.01
N VAL A 72 4.10 2.12 7.82
CA VAL A 72 4.33 1.76 9.23
C VAL A 72 3.62 2.69 10.21
N GLU A 73 2.96 3.74 9.71
CA GLU A 73 2.15 4.65 10.52
C GLU A 73 0.84 3.99 10.93
N HIS A 74 0.59 3.99 12.24
CA HIS A 74 -0.60 3.39 12.84
C HIS A 74 -1.75 4.40 12.92
N ASP A 75 -1.45 5.67 13.17
CA ASP A 75 -2.47 6.71 13.25
C ASP A 75 -3.07 7.00 11.86
N ALA A 76 -4.39 6.88 11.75
CA ALA A 76 -5.07 6.99 10.47
C ALA A 76 -4.99 8.40 9.86
N ALA A 77 -5.03 9.45 10.69
CA ALA A 77 -4.97 10.83 10.23
C ALA A 77 -3.56 11.19 9.76
N ALA A 78 -2.53 10.82 10.53
CA ALA A 78 -1.13 11.00 10.17
C ALA A 78 -0.79 10.22 8.90
N ARG A 79 -1.22 8.96 8.79
CA ARG A 79 -1.02 8.14 7.60
C ARG A 79 -1.69 8.74 6.36
N SER A 80 -2.90 9.30 6.49
CA SER A 80 -3.57 10.02 5.40
C SER A 80 -2.74 11.21 4.93
N ALA A 81 -2.27 12.06 5.86
CA ALA A 81 -1.44 13.21 5.55
C ALA A 81 -0.11 12.82 4.88
N ILE A 82 0.54 11.77 5.37
CA ILE A 82 1.79 11.24 4.81
C ILE A 82 1.58 10.78 3.35
N TYR A 83 0.51 10.02 3.08
CA TYR A 83 0.26 9.57 1.70
C TYR A 83 -0.21 10.70 0.78
N GLN A 84 -0.96 11.69 1.28
CA GLN A 84 -1.29 12.89 0.51
C GLN A 84 -0.02 13.66 0.09
N GLU A 85 0.93 13.82 1.00
CA GLU A 85 2.24 14.42 0.68
C GLU A 85 3.03 13.55 -0.31
N ALA A 86 3.08 12.23 -0.09
CA ALA A 86 3.76 11.30 -0.99
C ALA A 86 3.23 11.38 -2.43
N VAL A 87 1.90 11.50 -2.58
CA VAL A 87 1.22 11.69 -3.87
C VAL A 87 1.62 13.02 -4.50
N ALA A 88 1.60 14.12 -3.74
CA ALA A 88 1.99 15.44 -4.26
C ALA A 88 3.44 15.43 -4.76
N VAL A 89 4.36 14.92 -3.95
CA VAL A 89 5.78 14.82 -4.30
C VAL A 89 6.01 13.89 -5.49
N ALA A 90 5.31 12.75 -5.57
CA ALA A 90 5.42 11.83 -6.69
C ALA A 90 4.94 12.45 -8.02
N ARG A 91 3.86 13.25 -7.98
CA ARG A 91 3.38 14.01 -9.15
C ARG A 91 4.41 15.04 -9.61
N GLU A 92 5.05 15.74 -8.69
CA GLU A 92 6.11 16.70 -9.03
C GLU A 92 7.34 16.04 -9.65
N CYS A 93 7.70 14.84 -9.18
CA CYS A 93 8.83 14.08 -9.70
C CYS A 93 8.58 13.47 -11.08
N GLY A 94 7.31 13.34 -11.50
CA GLY A 94 6.93 12.63 -12.73
C GLY A 94 7.29 11.14 -12.68
N ASP A 95 7.27 10.52 -11.49
CA ASP A 95 7.51 9.08 -11.31
C ASP A 95 6.16 8.35 -11.24
N PRO A 96 5.68 7.75 -12.34
CA PRO A 96 4.36 7.14 -12.39
C PRO A 96 4.23 5.94 -11.46
N MET A 97 5.31 5.20 -11.18
CA MET A 97 5.28 4.01 -10.32
C MET A 97 5.20 4.39 -8.85
N GLN A 98 5.98 5.39 -8.44
CA GLN A 98 5.87 5.94 -7.08
C GLN A 98 4.52 6.61 -6.85
N LEU A 99 3.99 7.29 -7.87
CA LEU A 99 2.65 7.86 -7.81
C LEU A 99 1.58 6.77 -7.66
N ALA A 100 1.61 5.73 -8.49
CA ALA A 100 0.64 4.63 -8.42
C ALA A 100 0.66 3.93 -7.05
N HIS A 101 1.85 3.69 -6.51
CA HIS A 101 2.02 3.10 -5.18
C HIS A 101 1.42 4.01 -4.07
N ALA A 102 1.75 5.30 -4.08
CA ALA A 102 1.27 6.26 -3.08
C ALA A 102 -0.26 6.46 -3.17
N VAL A 103 -0.80 6.59 -4.38
CA VAL A 103 -2.24 6.76 -4.61
C VAL A 103 -3.01 5.51 -4.19
N ARG A 104 -2.52 4.30 -4.49
CA ARG A 104 -3.16 3.05 -4.01
C ARG A 104 -3.30 3.06 -2.49
N HIS A 105 -2.23 3.36 -1.77
CA HIS A 105 -2.27 3.36 -0.31
C HIS A 105 -3.13 4.47 0.27
N LEU A 106 -3.21 5.64 -0.39
CA LEU A 106 -4.19 6.67 -0.03
C LEU A 106 -5.63 6.15 -0.23
N GLY A 107 -5.87 5.38 -1.29
CA GLY A 107 -7.13 4.67 -1.51
C GLY A 107 -7.44 3.66 -0.42
N ASP A 108 -6.43 2.92 0.06
CA ASP A 108 -6.58 2.03 1.22
C ASP A 108 -6.97 2.83 2.46
N VAL A 109 -6.32 3.95 2.76
CA VAL A 109 -6.69 4.83 3.89
C VAL A 109 -8.13 5.31 3.75
N ALA A 110 -8.54 5.80 2.58
CA ALA A 110 -9.91 6.24 2.30
C ALA A 110 -10.94 5.12 2.48
N ARG A 111 -10.66 3.90 1.99
CA ARG A 111 -11.55 2.74 2.21
C ARG A 111 -11.67 2.43 3.70
N HIS A 112 -10.57 2.51 4.46
CA HIS A 112 -10.59 2.36 5.92
C HIS A 112 -11.22 3.56 6.65
N ALA A 113 -11.44 4.70 6.00
CA ALA A 113 -12.25 5.79 6.53
C ALA A 113 -13.74 5.65 6.17
N GLY A 114 -14.09 4.74 5.24
CA GLY A 114 -15.45 4.63 4.69
C GLY A 114 -15.73 5.66 3.58
N GLU A 115 -14.69 6.32 3.08
CA GLU A 115 -14.75 7.29 2.00
C GLU A 115 -14.73 6.58 0.64
N THR A 116 -15.78 5.79 0.36
CA THR A 116 -15.87 4.89 -0.80
C THR A 116 -15.51 5.58 -2.13
N ALA A 117 -16.10 6.75 -2.41
CA ALA A 117 -15.84 7.47 -3.67
C ALA A 117 -14.41 8.02 -3.79
N VAL A 118 -13.74 8.31 -2.67
CA VAL A 118 -12.33 8.73 -2.68
C VAL A 118 -11.46 7.52 -2.95
N ALA A 119 -11.73 6.40 -2.25
CA ALA A 119 -11.00 5.15 -2.43
C ALA A 119 -11.05 4.66 -3.88
N GLU A 120 -12.25 4.67 -4.48
CA GLU A 120 -12.46 4.26 -5.86
C GLU A 120 -11.61 5.07 -6.84
N ARG A 121 -11.68 6.41 -6.78
CA ARG A 121 -10.86 7.27 -7.65
C ARG A 121 -9.37 7.03 -7.48
N CYS A 122 -8.91 6.81 -6.25
CA CYS A 122 -7.51 6.49 -5.99
C CYS A 122 -7.12 5.16 -6.65
N TYR A 123 -7.92 4.10 -6.49
CA TYR A 123 -7.60 2.83 -7.14
C TYR A 123 -7.66 2.94 -8.66
N GLU A 124 -8.63 3.64 -9.23
CA GLU A 124 -8.72 3.88 -10.68
C GLU A 124 -7.48 4.60 -11.22
N GLU A 125 -7.02 5.66 -10.55
CA GLU A 125 -5.80 6.39 -10.91
C GLU A 125 -4.58 5.47 -10.85
N ALA A 126 -4.39 4.72 -9.76
CA ALA A 126 -3.27 3.78 -9.63
C ALA A 126 -3.30 2.67 -10.69
N LEU A 127 -4.47 2.07 -10.95
CA LEU A 127 -4.66 1.06 -12.00
C LEU A 127 -4.43 1.65 -13.40
N GLY A 128 -4.76 2.92 -13.63
CA GLY A 128 -4.49 3.63 -14.87
C GLY A 128 -2.99 3.82 -15.10
N LEU A 129 -2.27 4.24 -14.07
CA LEU A 129 -0.82 4.43 -14.10
C LEU A 129 -0.07 3.10 -14.33
N TYR A 130 -0.46 2.02 -13.67
CA TYR A 130 0.13 0.71 -13.96
C TYR A 130 -0.18 0.26 -15.40
N ARG A 131 -1.40 0.48 -15.89
CA ARG A 131 -1.77 0.10 -17.27
C ARG A 131 -1.03 0.88 -18.36
N SER A 132 -0.55 2.10 -18.07
CA SER A 132 0.21 2.89 -19.03
C SER A 132 1.67 2.46 -19.19
N GLU A 133 2.19 1.62 -18.30
CA GLU A 133 3.56 1.11 -18.39
C GLU A 133 3.66 -0.07 -19.37
N ALA A 134 4.76 -0.11 -20.13
CA ALA A 134 5.03 -1.21 -21.06
C ALA A 134 5.25 -2.56 -20.34
N ALA A 135 5.77 -2.51 -19.11
CA ALA A 135 6.01 -3.67 -18.26
C ALA A 135 5.55 -3.34 -16.82
N PRO A 136 4.24 -3.42 -16.53
CA PRO A 136 3.73 -3.08 -15.22
C PRO A 136 4.29 -4.00 -14.13
N PRO A 137 4.60 -3.48 -12.93
CA PRO A 137 4.92 -4.31 -11.77
C PRO A 137 3.71 -5.18 -11.42
N VAL A 138 3.75 -6.44 -11.86
CA VAL A 138 2.61 -7.39 -11.81
C VAL A 138 2.02 -7.51 -10.40
N LEU A 139 2.89 -7.60 -9.39
CA LEU A 139 2.46 -7.73 -8.00
C LEU A 139 1.77 -6.46 -7.48
N ASP A 140 2.28 -5.27 -7.79
CA ASP A 140 1.65 -4.02 -7.37
C ASP A 140 0.31 -3.79 -8.07
N PHE A 141 0.22 -4.18 -9.35
CA PHE A 141 -1.04 -4.16 -10.08
C PHE A 141 -2.08 -5.10 -9.44
N ALA A 142 -1.70 -6.35 -9.12
CA ALA A 142 -2.56 -7.28 -8.39
C ALA A 142 -2.99 -6.72 -7.02
N ASN A 143 -2.04 -6.12 -6.28
CA ASN A 143 -2.28 -5.48 -4.99
C ASN A 143 -3.15 -4.22 -5.09
N THR A 144 -3.37 -3.66 -6.28
CA THR A 144 -4.34 -2.57 -6.52
C THR A 144 -5.71 -3.11 -6.91
N LEU A 145 -5.77 -4.20 -7.68
CA LEU A 145 -7.03 -4.84 -8.07
C LEU A 145 -7.75 -5.44 -6.86
N ARG A 146 -7.02 -6.11 -5.97
CA ARG A 146 -7.53 -6.69 -4.73
C ARG A 146 -8.38 -5.71 -3.89
N PRO A 147 -7.86 -4.54 -3.46
CA PRO A 147 -8.60 -3.59 -2.65
C PRO A 147 -9.79 -2.93 -3.38
N MET A 148 -9.71 -2.77 -4.70
CA MET A 148 -10.80 -2.31 -5.55
C MET A 148 -11.92 -3.36 -5.67
N ALA A 149 -11.56 -4.64 -5.80
CA ALA A 149 -12.52 -5.75 -5.85
C ALA A 149 -13.32 -5.87 -4.55
N ILE A 150 -12.67 -5.66 -3.40
CA ILE A 150 -13.33 -5.58 -2.09
C ILE A 150 -14.31 -4.40 -2.06
N LEU A 151 -13.86 -3.22 -2.51
CA LEU A 151 -14.70 -2.01 -2.55
C LEU A 151 -15.97 -2.24 -3.38
N LYS A 152 -15.84 -2.83 -4.57
CA LYS A 152 -16.96 -3.16 -5.47
C LYS A 152 -17.91 -4.19 -4.86
N ALA A 153 -17.39 -5.18 -4.13
CA ALA A 153 -18.22 -6.13 -3.40
C ALA A 153 -19.02 -5.43 -2.30
N ASP A 154 -18.38 -4.54 -1.53
CA ASP A 154 -19.00 -3.78 -0.45
C ASP A 154 -20.08 -2.80 -0.95
N THR A 155 -19.94 -2.27 -2.17
CA THR A 155 -20.95 -1.40 -2.81
C THR A 155 -22.04 -2.15 -3.57
N GLY A 156 -21.96 -3.49 -3.67
CA GLY A 156 -22.94 -4.33 -4.34
C GLY A 156 -22.72 -4.50 -5.85
N GLU A 157 -21.60 -4.02 -6.38
CA GLU A 157 -21.18 -4.16 -7.78
C GLU A 157 -20.51 -5.52 -7.98
N LEU A 158 -21.28 -6.59 -7.75
CA LEU A 158 -20.76 -7.95 -7.60
C LEU A 158 -20.09 -8.51 -8.86
N GLU A 159 -20.55 -8.13 -10.06
CA GLU A 159 -19.92 -8.61 -11.30
C GLU A 159 -18.55 -7.97 -11.52
N GLU A 160 -18.44 -6.65 -11.34
CA GLU A 160 -17.15 -5.95 -11.39
C GLU A 160 -16.19 -6.50 -10.34
N ALA A 161 -16.67 -6.75 -9.12
CA ALA A 161 -15.87 -7.39 -8.08
C ALA A 161 -15.34 -8.77 -8.52
N ARG A 162 -16.17 -9.59 -9.18
CA ARG A 162 -15.76 -10.91 -9.70
C ARG A 162 -14.70 -10.78 -10.79
N GLU A 163 -14.84 -9.85 -11.73
CA GLU A 163 -13.84 -9.62 -12.77
C GLU A 163 -12.49 -9.19 -12.19
N LEU A 164 -12.52 -8.25 -11.24
CA LEU A 164 -11.31 -7.77 -10.57
C LEU A 164 -10.62 -8.90 -9.78
N TRP A 165 -11.38 -9.75 -9.08
CA TRP A 165 -10.82 -10.90 -8.37
C TRP A 165 -10.22 -11.96 -9.30
N ARG A 166 -10.88 -12.27 -10.44
CA ARG A 166 -10.30 -13.16 -11.46
C ARG A 166 -8.98 -12.61 -11.98
N LYS A 167 -8.92 -11.30 -12.26
CA LYS A 167 -7.68 -10.69 -12.75
C LYS A 167 -6.59 -10.67 -11.68
N ALA A 168 -6.93 -10.37 -10.43
CA ALA A 168 -5.98 -10.44 -9.33
C ALA A 168 -5.41 -11.87 -9.16
N ALA A 169 -6.25 -12.91 -9.24
CA ALA A 169 -5.81 -14.31 -9.17
C ALA A 169 -4.81 -14.65 -10.28
N GLU A 170 -5.10 -14.26 -11.53
CA GLU A 170 -4.19 -14.46 -12.66
C GLU A 170 -2.83 -13.81 -12.41
N LEU A 171 -2.82 -12.55 -11.98
CA LEU A 171 -1.57 -11.81 -11.73
C LEU A 171 -0.79 -12.37 -10.55
N TYR A 172 -1.46 -12.74 -9.44
CA TYR A 172 -0.80 -13.39 -8.30
C TYR A 172 -0.19 -14.73 -8.69
N GLY A 173 -0.91 -15.54 -9.49
CA GLY A 173 -0.40 -16.81 -10.01
C GLY A 173 0.83 -16.63 -10.90
N ALA A 174 0.83 -15.61 -11.76
CA ALA A 174 1.96 -15.31 -12.64
C ALA A 174 3.26 -14.97 -11.89
N VAL A 175 3.18 -14.48 -10.65
CA VAL A 175 4.34 -14.17 -9.79
C VAL A 175 4.51 -15.14 -8.62
N GLY A 176 3.77 -16.26 -8.58
CA GLY A 176 3.92 -17.29 -7.56
C GLY A 176 3.45 -16.89 -6.15
N VAL A 177 2.53 -15.94 -6.03
CA VAL A 177 1.96 -15.51 -4.74
C VAL A 177 0.71 -16.36 -4.44
N GLU A 178 0.94 -17.59 -3.96
CA GLU A 178 -0.12 -18.58 -3.71
C GLU A 178 -1.21 -18.05 -2.77
N GLN A 179 -0.84 -17.34 -1.70
CA GLN A 179 -1.83 -16.81 -0.75
C GLN A 179 -2.79 -15.80 -1.41
N GLY A 180 -2.31 -15.04 -2.40
CA GLY A 180 -3.12 -14.09 -3.16
C GLY A 180 -4.12 -14.80 -4.09
N VAL A 181 -3.69 -15.90 -4.72
CA VAL A 181 -4.56 -16.75 -5.54
C VAL A 181 -5.67 -17.35 -4.68
N GLU A 182 -5.32 -17.98 -3.56
CA GLU A 182 -6.29 -18.59 -2.65
C GLU A 182 -7.28 -17.57 -2.08
N GLU A 183 -6.82 -16.35 -1.76
CA GLU A 183 -7.72 -15.28 -1.33
C GLU A 183 -8.73 -14.92 -2.42
N ALA A 184 -8.25 -14.72 -3.64
CA ALA A 184 -9.11 -14.39 -4.77
C ALA A 184 -10.13 -15.50 -5.05
N GLU A 185 -9.73 -16.77 -5.00
CA GLU A 185 -10.63 -17.92 -5.17
C GLU A 185 -11.71 -17.96 -4.08
N ARG A 186 -11.35 -17.73 -2.81
CA ARG A 186 -12.34 -17.66 -1.72
C ARG A 186 -13.37 -16.55 -1.97
N TRP A 187 -12.94 -15.41 -2.47
CA TRP A 187 -13.86 -14.32 -2.83
C TRP A 187 -14.74 -14.67 -4.01
N LEU A 188 -14.20 -15.31 -5.06
CA LEU A 188 -14.99 -15.76 -6.21
C LEU A 188 -16.05 -16.76 -5.80
N VAL A 189 -15.72 -17.76 -4.97
CA VAL A 189 -16.71 -18.71 -4.42
C VAL A 189 -17.80 -17.96 -3.67
N ARG A 190 -17.44 -17.04 -2.76
CA ARG A 190 -18.41 -16.24 -2.01
C ARG A 190 -19.33 -15.42 -2.91
N LEU A 191 -18.80 -14.81 -3.95
CA LEU A 191 -19.58 -13.98 -4.87
C LEU A 191 -20.46 -14.81 -5.82
N THR A 192 -20.18 -16.11 -6.01
CA THR A 192 -21.00 -17.02 -6.83
C THR A 192 -22.05 -17.80 -6.03
N GLY A 193 -21.85 -17.97 -4.72
CA GLY A 193 -22.80 -18.62 -3.83
C GLY A 193 -24.12 -17.86 -3.76
N SER A 194 -25.22 -18.55 -4.03
CA SER A 194 -26.59 -18.02 -4.01
C SER A 194 -27.00 -17.58 -2.61
N ASP A 195 -26.73 -16.33 -2.27
CA ASP A 195 -27.67 -15.50 -1.55
C ASP A 195 -27.36 -14.05 -1.90
N GLY A 196 -28.30 -13.38 -2.57
CA GLY A 196 -28.29 -11.93 -2.77
C GLY A 196 -28.42 -11.14 -1.47
N GLY A 197 -27.98 -11.69 -0.34
CA GLY A 197 -27.98 -11.08 0.98
C GLY A 197 -26.57 -10.65 1.35
N LYS A 198 -26.26 -9.37 1.10
CA LYS A 198 -25.13 -8.62 1.69
C LYS A 198 -23.89 -9.47 1.93
N ALA A 199 -23.08 -9.64 0.89
CA ALA A 199 -21.68 -10.02 1.07
C ALA A 199 -20.98 -8.87 1.81
N SER A 200 -21.14 -8.76 3.13
CA SER A 200 -20.32 -7.86 3.93
C SER A 200 -18.91 -8.41 3.92
N ALA A 201 -17.92 -7.60 3.53
CA ALA A 201 -16.54 -7.89 3.83
C ALA A 201 -16.38 -8.35 5.29
N PRO A 202 -15.43 -9.25 5.59
CA PRO A 202 -15.12 -9.57 6.99
C PRO A 202 -14.94 -8.26 7.76
N PRO A 203 -15.43 -8.17 9.02
CA PRO A 203 -15.23 -6.98 9.83
C PRO A 203 -13.76 -6.61 9.76
N ARG A 204 -13.48 -5.33 9.48
CA ARG A 204 -12.11 -4.80 9.41
C ARG A 204 -11.32 -5.45 10.54
N ALA A 205 -10.26 -6.19 10.20
CA ALA A 205 -9.35 -6.68 11.21
C ALA A 205 -8.95 -5.45 12.02
N GLN A 206 -9.39 -5.40 13.27
CA GLN A 206 -8.87 -4.41 14.19
C GLN A 206 -7.35 -4.62 14.19
N PRO A 207 -6.56 -3.53 14.11
CA PRO A 207 -5.13 -3.67 14.27
C PRO A 207 -4.91 -4.44 15.57
N ARG A 208 -4.24 -5.58 15.46
CA ARG A 208 -3.62 -6.23 16.61
C ARG A 208 -2.46 -5.34 17.03
#